data_AF-A0A3C0QBF1-F1
#
_entry.id   AF-A0A3C0QBF1-F1
#
_cell.length_a   1.000
_cell.length_b   1.000
_cell.length_c   1.000
_cell.angle_alpha   90.00
_cell.angle_beta   90.00
_cell.angle_gamma   90.00
#
_symmetry.space_group_name_H-M   'P 1'
#
loop_
_entity.id
_entity.type
_entity.pdbx_description
1 polymer ?
#
loop_
_entity_poly.entity_id
_entity_poly.type
_entity_poly.pdbx_seq_one_letter_code
_entity_poly.pdbx_strand_id
1 'polypeptide(L)'
;LLERIHYLLVAGFNVFGNMKHQLTTRLYMDFLRMEGEDNYLAFLPVGPRKEIMDSWYVGIRTGMDERIGGPMEWLDVEVVTGYETDKPQLELYHHIENRLEALTGGHNYLDRYEQATSTDTQTGTIEQQADNAMHTIADIKGDALRAFPDVAFVHIKTTSPETDLAYTLIRNKAYLSVTSLLVDESNRDQRDYAHDTLTVVRGLEGSYPNFFFVVKPEELEDFAYRYTNIKTRDDYERFVGIYGIRRTNESFWETADWFQDKYAEQEPVQSGLFDLNRYENR
;
A
#
# COMPACT_ATOMS: atom_id res chain seq x y z
N LEU A 1 12.04 17.17 10.14
CA LEU A 1 12.22 15.78 9.66
C LEU A 1 12.53 15.71 8.14
N LEU A 2 11.61 16.13 7.26
CA LEU A 2 11.73 15.96 5.79
C LEU A 2 13.00 16.57 5.18
N GLU A 3 13.39 17.77 5.59
CA GLU A 3 14.64 18.40 5.11
C GLU A 3 15.88 17.57 5.45
N ARG A 4 15.95 17.01 6.67
CA ARG A 4 17.07 16.14 7.08
C ARG A 4 17.12 14.86 6.26
N ILE A 5 15.96 14.28 5.91
CA ILE A 5 15.88 13.11 5.01
C ILE A 5 16.42 13.49 3.62
N HIS A 6 16.05 14.65 3.08
CA HIS A 6 16.56 15.12 1.79
C HIS A 6 18.09 15.26 1.77
N TYR A 7 18.67 15.91 2.79
CA TYR A 7 20.13 16.04 2.86
C TYR A 7 20.83 14.69 3.05
N LEU A 8 20.21 13.77 3.79
CA LEU A 8 20.80 12.46 4.04
C LEU A 8 20.79 11.56 2.81
N LEU A 9 19.68 11.52 2.06
CA LEU A 9 19.45 10.55 0.99
C LEU A 9 19.68 11.10 -0.42
N VAL A 10 19.64 12.43 -0.60
CA VAL A 10 19.75 13.06 -1.91
C VAL A 10 21.02 13.89 -2.00
N ALA A 11 21.11 14.99 -1.25
CA ALA A 11 22.22 15.93 -1.40
C ALA A 11 23.56 15.37 -0.88
N GLY A 12 23.52 14.59 0.20
CA GLY A 12 24.70 14.03 0.87
C GLY A 12 24.91 12.53 0.64
N PHE A 13 24.02 11.84 -0.08
CA PHE A 13 24.18 10.42 -0.34
C PHE A 13 25.11 10.20 -1.53
N ASN A 14 26.09 9.31 -1.36
CA ASN A 14 27.00 8.90 -2.42
C ASN A 14 26.85 7.41 -2.65
N VAL A 15 26.20 7.04 -3.75
CA VAL A 15 25.98 5.64 -4.16
C VAL A 15 27.32 4.90 -4.34
N PHE A 16 28.35 5.59 -4.82
CA PHE A 16 29.71 5.05 -5.00
C PHE A 16 30.61 5.27 -3.77
N GLY A 17 30.05 5.72 -2.65
CA GLY A 17 30.76 5.91 -1.39
C GLY A 17 31.18 4.60 -0.74
N ASN A 18 32.02 4.68 0.30
CA ASN A 18 32.46 3.50 1.03
C ASN A 18 31.34 2.90 1.91
N MET A 19 31.52 1.63 2.30
CA MET A 19 30.54 0.90 3.12
C MET A 19 30.23 1.59 4.47
N LYS A 20 31.20 2.31 5.06
CA LYS A 20 31.00 3.08 6.29
C LYS A 20 30.00 4.23 6.07
N HIS A 21 30.09 4.93 4.94
CA HIS A 21 29.15 5.99 4.57
C HIS A 21 27.73 5.43 4.48
N GLN A 22 27.55 4.37 3.69
CA GLN A 22 26.25 3.72 3.51
C GLN A 22 25.66 3.22 4.83
N LEU A 23 26.49 2.60 5.70
CA LEU A 23 26.06 2.14 7.02
C LEU A 23 25.67 3.30 7.94
N THR A 24 26.42 4.41 7.92
CA THR A 24 26.13 5.59 8.74
C THR A 24 24.83 6.25 8.30
N THR A 25 24.60 6.36 6.98
CA THR A 25 23.33 6.83 6.42
C THR A 25 22.17 5.96 6.89
N ARG A 26 22.32 4.62 6.85
CA ARG A 26 21.26 3.69 7.30
C ARG A 26 20.98 3.83 8.80
N LEU A 27 22.01 3.96 9.63
CA LEU A 27 21.85 4.22 11.06
C LEU A 27 21.13 5.54 11.33
N TYR A 28 21.47 6.59 10.58
CA TYR A 28 20.84 7.89 10.73
C TYR A 28 19.37 7.88 10.29
N MET A 29 19.02 7.12 9.24
CA MET A 29 17.61 6.91 8.86
C MET A 29 16.81 6.29 9.99
N ASP A 30 17.35 5.30 10.70
CA ASP A 30 16.66 4.67 11.83
C ASP A 30 16.41 5.65 12.99
N PHE A 31 17.36 6.55 13.27
CA PHE A 31 17.15 7.63 14.25
C PHE A 31 16.07 8.62 13.80
N LEU A 32 16.09 9.03 12.54
CA LEU A 32 15.05 9.91 11.99
C LEU A 32 13.67 9.25 12.01
N ARG A 33 13.59 7.93 11.79
CA ARG A 33 12.35 7.16 11.93
C ARG A 33 11.85 7.19 13.37
N MET A 34 12.69 6.87 14.34
CA MET A 34 12.32 6.91 15.77
C MET A 34 11.86 8.32 16.18
N GLU A 35 12.55 9.37 15.72
CA GLU A 35 12.09 10.74 15.97
C GLU A 35 10.72 11.03 15.31
N GLY A 36 10.45 10.46 14.13
CA GLY A 36 9.14 10.57 13.47
C GLY A 36 8.03 9.85 14.23
N GLU A 37 8.33 8.66 14.75
CA GLU A 37 7.47 7.87 15.65
C GLU A 37 7.14 8.66 16.92
N ASP A 38 8.15 9.27 17.54
CA ASP A 38 7.99 10.10 18.72
C ASP A 38 7.08 11.32 18.45
N ASN A 39 7.32 12.01 17.33
CA ASN A 39 6.48 13.12 16.88
C ASN A 39 5.04 12.69 16.61
N TYR A 40 4.82 11.48 16.09
CA TYR A 40 3.48 10.94 15.88
C TYR A 40 2.76 10.70 17.21
N LEU A 41 3.43 10.05 18.18
CA LEU A 41 2.87 9.81 19.51
C LEU A 41 2.54 11.11 20.25
N ALA A 42 3.28 12.19 20.00
CA ALA A 42 2.97 13.51 20.54
C ALA A 42 1.61 14.06 20.07
N PHE A 43 1.06 13.58 18.95
CA PHE A 43 -0.31 13.92 18.53
C PHE A 43 -1.40 13.15 19.28
N LEU A 44 -1.04 12.13 20.07
CA LEU A 44 -1.99 11.29 20.82
C LEU A 44 -1.98 11.65 22.31
N PRO A 45 -3.07 11.40 23.07
CA PRO A 45 -3.07 11.54 24.53
C PRO A 45 -2.00 10.65 25.18
N VAL A 46 -1.52 11.02 26.37
CA VAL A 46 -0.43 10.29 27.06
C VAL A 46 -0.73 8.80 27.26
N GLY A 47 -1.95 8.47 27.73
CA GLY A 47 -2.34 7.11 28.13
C GLY A 47 -1.96 5.99 27.14
N PRO A 48 -2.41 6.04 25.87
CA PRO A 48 -2.15 4.98 24.89
C PRO A 48 -0.73 4.97 24.29
N ARG A 49 0.10 6.01 24.49
CA ARG A 49 1.36 6.16 23.70
C ARG A 49 2.31 4.98 23.87
N LYS A 50 2.51 4.52 25.11
CA LYS A 50 3.43 3.41 25.39
C LYS A 50 2.95 2.10 24.78
N GLU A 51 1.66 1.80 24.89
CA GLU A 51 1.08 0.59 24.29
C GLU A 51 1.24 0.60 22.76
N ILE A 52 0.96 1.74 22.12
CA ILE A 52 1.14 1.91 20.67
C ILE A 52 2.61 1.75 20.30
N MET A 53 3.52 2.39 21.02
CA MET A 53 4.96 2.28 20.77
C MET A 53 5.45 0.84 20.91
N ASP A 54 5.13 0.16 22.01
CA ASP A 54 5.52 -1.22 22.28
C ASP A 54 5.01 -2.17 21.18
N SER A 55 3.86 -1.86 20.56
CA SER A 55 3.30 -2.64 19.43
C SER A 55 4.14 -2.60 18.15
N TRP A 56 4.98 -1.59 17.94
CA TRP A 56 5.85 -1.48 16.75
C TRP A 56 7.14 -2.31 16.87
N TYR A 57 7.46 -2.79 18.07
CA TYR A 57 8.73 -3.44 18.43
C TYR A 57 8.53 -4.86 18.99
N VAL A 58 7.74 -5.67 18.30
CA VAL A 58 7.44 -7.07 18.69
C VAL A 58 8.52 -8.04 18.21
N GLY A 59 8.77 -9.12 18.99
CA GLY A 59 9.63 -10.25 18.60
C GLY A 59 11.08 -10.10 19.03
N ILE A 60 12.03 -10.26 18.09
CA ILE A 60 13.49 -10.31 18.35
C ILE A 60 14.02 -9.04 19.04
N ARG A 61 13.24 -7.95 19.06
CA ARG A 61 13.66 -6.62 19.51
C ARG A 61 12.79 -6.00 20.61
N THR A 62 11.95 -6.81 21.28
CA THR A 62 11.24 -6.36 22.49
C THR A 62 12.24 -5.80 23.51
N GLY A 63 12.06 -4.54 23.92
CA GLY A 63 12.94 -3.82 24.86
C GLY A 63 14.20 -3.22 24.26
N MET A 64 14.30 -3.05 22.94
CA MET A 64 15.44 -2.40 22.30
C MET A 64 15.34 -0.86 22.27
N ASP A 65 14.12 -0.33 22.23
CA ASP A 65 13.76 1.07 22.43
C ASP A 65 14.29 1.58 23.78
N GLU A 66 14.10 0.82 24.86
CA GLU A 66 14.65 1.13 26.20
C GLU A 66 16.20 1.16 26.25
N ARG A 67 16.86 0.52 25.27
CA ARG A 67 18.33 0.39 25.22
C ARG A 67 19.00 1.40 24.29
N ILE A 68 18.25 2.02 23.38
CA ILE A 68 18.77 2.94 22.35
C ILE A 68 18.22 4.37 22.54
N GLY A 69 16.98 4.51 23.00
CA GLY A 69 16.33 5.80 23.28
C GLY A 69 16.73 6.31 24.67
N GLY A 70 17.04 7.61 24.77
CA GLY A 70 17.31 8.27 26.04
C GLY A 70 16.08 8.32 26.98
N PRO A 71 16.04 9.24 27.95
CA PRO A 71 14.94 9.33 28.89
C PRO A 71 13.58 9.49 28.16
N MET A 72 12.64 8.57 28.41
CA MET A 72 11.30 8.56 27.82
C MET A 72 10.31 9.48 28.55
N GLU A 73 10.79 10.36 29.44
CA GLU A 73 9.96 11.26 30.26
C GLU A 73 9.04 12.17 29.42
N TRP A 74 9.39 12.39 28.15
CA TRP A 74 8.56 13.17 27.23
C TRP A 74 7.23 12.46 26.87
N LEU A 75 7.15 11.12 26.94
CA LEU A 75 5.91 10.38 26.68
C LEU A 75 4.81 10.74 27.68
N ASP A 76 5.18 11.16 28.89
CA ASP A 76 4.26 11.53 29.97
C ASP A 76 3.80 13.00 29.92
N VAL A 77 4.31 13.78 28.96
CA VAL A 77 3.93 15.19 28.79
C VAL A 77 2.70 15.29 27.89
N GLU A 78 1.59 15.76 28.47
CA GLU A 78 0.37 16.01 27.69
C GLU A 78 0.50 17.30 26.87
N VAL A 79 0.36 17.17 25.55
CA VAL A 79 0.51 18.27 24.58
C VAL A 79 -0.68 18.39 23.64
N VAL A 80 -1.66 17.49 23.76
CA VAL A 80 -2.89 17.50 22.97
C VAL A 80 -4.12 17.55 23.86
N THR A 81 -5.20 18.10 23.30
CA THR A 81 -6.52 18.19 23.96
C THR A 81 -7.60 17.99 22.91
N GLY A 82 -8.83 17.65 23.34
CA GLY A 82 -9.99 17.56 22.45
C GLY A 82 -10.24 16.19 21.82
N TYR A 83 -9.60 15.13 22.33
CA TYR A 83 -9.99 13.75 22.02
C TYR A 83 -11.23 13.35 22.83
N GLU A 84 -12.23 12.78 22.16
CA GLU A 84 -13.52 12.44 22.77
C GLU A 84 -13.78 10.93 22.83
N THR A 85 -13.02 10.12 22.10
CA THR A 85 -13.25 8.68 21.96
C THR A 85 -12.25 7.83 22.76
N ASP A 86 -12.64 6.57 23.02
CA ASP A 86 -11.74 5.55 23.58
C ASP A 86 -10.71 5.03 22.57
N LYS A 87 -10.74 5.52 21.32
CA LYS A 87 -9.84 5.14 20.21
C LYS A 87 -9.14 6.37 19.63
N PRO A 88 -8.28 7.05 20.41
CA PRO A 88 -7.68 8.33 20.00
C PRO A 88 -6.85 8.23 18.72
N GLN A 89 -6.24 7.07 18.44
CA GLN A 89 -5.51 6.86 17.20
C GLN A 89 -6.42 6.93 15.96
N LEU A 90 -7.60 6.31 16.03
CA LEU A 90 -8.60 6.36 14.95
C LEU A 90 -9.20 7.75 14.81
N GLU A 91 -9.46 8.40 15.94
CA GLU A 91 -9.96 9.78 15.95
C GLU A 91 -8.97 10.76 15.30
N LEU A 92 -7.66 10.61 15.56
CA LEU A 92 -6.62 11.39 14.87
C LEU A 92 -6.68 11.18 13.36
N TYR A 93 -6.85 9.93 12.90
CA TYR A 93 -6.96 9.64 11.46
C TYR A 93 -8.17 10.33 10.84
N HIS A 94 -9.33 10.29 11.49
CA HIS A 94 -10.51 11.01 11.01
C HIS A 94 -10.32 12.53 11.02
N HIS A 95 -9.65 13.10 12.02
CA HIS A 95 -9.32 14.53 12.04
C HIS A 95 -8.42 14.91 10.85
N ILE A 96 -7.43 14.09 10.53
CA ILE A 96 -6.55 14.28 9.36
C ILE A 96 -7.36 14.16 8.07
N GLU A 97 -8.18 13.11 7.92
CA GLU A 97 -9.04 12.89 6.75
C GLU A 97 -9.99 14.06 6.53
N ASN A 98 -10.77 14.46 7.53
CA ASN A 98 -11.68 15.60 7.46
C ASN A 98 -10.97 16.90 7.06
N ARG A 99 -9.73 17.09 7.54
CA ARG A 99 -8.94 18.27 7.19
C ARG A 99 -8.46 18.24 5.74
N LEU A 100 -8.15 17.06 5.22
CA LEU A 100 -7.60 16.84 3.89
C LEU A 100 -8.67 16.58 2.82
N GLU A 101 -9.89 16.21 3.19
CA GLU A 101 -10.99 15.94 2.26
C GLU A 101 -11.28 17.15 1.38
N ALA A 102 -11.24 18.36 1.96
CA ALA A 102 -11.37 19.62 1.25
C ALA A 102 -10.27 19.88 0.20
N LEU A 103 -9.15 19.15 0.25
CA LEU A 103 -7.98 19.31 -0.62
C LEU A 103 -7.78 18.13 -1.59
N THR A 104 -8.29 16.94 -1.27
CA THR A 104 -7.94 15.69 -1.97
C THR A 104 -8.97 15.21 -2.98
N GLY A 105 -10.14 15.87 -3.07
CA GLY A 105 -11.07 15.66 -4.17
C GLY A 105 -11.61 14.22 -4.27
N GLY A 106 -12.33 13.74 -3.25
CA GLY A 106 -13.06 12.47 -3.29
C GLY A 106 -12.17 11.22 -3.21
N HIS A 107 -12.59 10.25 -2.39
CA HIS A 107 -11.81 9.04 -2.14
C HIS A 107 -11.88 8.07 -3.33
N ASN A 108 -10.75 7.86 -4.02
CA ASN A 108 -10.60 6.80 -5.03
C ASN A 108 -10.27 5.42 -4.42
N TYR A 109 -10.18 5.34 -3.09
CA TYR A 109 -9.87 4.14 -2.33
C TYR A 109 -11.15 3.34 -2.06
N LEU A 110 -11.31 2.22 -2.77
CA LEU A 110 -12.50 1.38 -2.63
C LEU A 110 -12.48 0.56 -1.33
N ASP A 111 -11.32 0.34 -0.72
CA ASP A 111 -11.17 -0.32 0.58
C ASP A 111 -11.61 0.54 1.78
N ARG A 112 -11.84 1.84 1.57
CA ARG A 112 -12.15 2.82 2.64
C ARG A 112 -13.57 3.35 2.62
N TYR A 113 -14.36 2.98 1.61
CA TYR A 113 -15.75 3.43 1.53
C TYR A 113 -16.60 2.65 2.54
N GLU A 114 -16.96 3.29 3.66
CA GLU A 114 -17.99 2.75 4.58
C GLU A 114 -19.32 2.70 3.83
N GLN A 115 -19.66 1.51 3.34
CA GLN A 115 -20.97 1.09 2.82
C GLN A 115 -21.74 2.18 2.06
N ALA A 116 -21.50 2.26 0.74
CA ALA A 116 -22.57 2.67 -0.15
C ALA A 116 -23.55 1.51 -0.04
N THR A 117 -24.65 1.74 0.68
CA THR A 117 -25.77 0.83 0.81
C THR A 117 -25.99 0.12 -0.51
N SER A 118 -25.83 -1.20 -0.46
CA SER A 118 -26.21 -2.15 -1.48
C SER A 118 -27.58 -1.79 -2.05
N THR A 119 -27.60 -1.09 -3.18
CA THR A 119 -28.78 -0.91 -4.01
C THR A 119 -28.55 -1.63 -5.33
N ASP A 120 -29.26 -2.75 -5.45
CA ASP A 120 -29.51 -3.58 -6.64
C ASP A 120 -28.29 -4.07 -7.44
N THR A 121 -27.87 -5.26 -7.04
CA THR A 121 -27.15 -6.23 -7.88
C THR A 121 -27.87 -6.43 -9.22
N GLN A 122 -27.12 -6.19 -10.30
CA GLN A 122 -27.36 -6.58 -11.71
C GLN A 122 -27.96 -5.56 -12.71
N THR A 123 -28.27 -4.32 -12.32
CA THR A 123 -28.70 -3.25 -13.25
C THR A 123 -27.83 -1.99 -13.24
N GLY A 124 -26.63 -2.07 -12.65
CA GLY A 124 -25.68 -0.96 -12.60
C GLY A 124 -24.83 -0.82 -13.87
N THR A 125 -24.24 0.36 -14.07
CA THR A 125 -23.29 0.63 -15.17
C THR A 125 -22.06 -0.28 -15.06
N ILE A 126 -21.23 -0.38 -16.12
CA ILE A 126 -20.01 -1.19 -16.10
C ILE A 126 -19.08 -0.74 -14.97
N GLU A 127 -18.99 0.56 -14.71
CA GLU A 127 -18.22 1.14 -13.62
C GLU A 127 -18.69 0.64 -12.25
N GLN A 128 -20.00 0.55 -12.03
CA GLN A 128 -20.56 0.05 -10.76
C GLN A 128 -20.30 -1.45 -10.59
N GLN A 129 -20.41 -2.22 -11.66
CA GLN A 129 -20.10 -3.66 -11.63
C GLN A 129 -18.62 -3.88 -11.33
N ALA A 130 -17.74 -3.10 -11.96
CA ALA A 130 -16.31 -3.09 -11.71
C ALA A 130 -15.99 -2.72 -10.26
N ASP A 131 -16.55 -1.63 -9.73
CA ASP A 131 -16.33 -1.22 -8.34
C ASP A 131 -16.78 -2.30 -7.36
N ASN A 132 -17.94 -2.92 -7.56
CA ASN A 132 -18.42 -4.00 -6.71
C ASN A 132 -17.49 -5.22 -6.72
N ALA A 133 -16.97 -5.58 -7.89
CA ALA A 133 -15.96 -6.64 -8.04
C ALA A 133 -14.66 -6.28 -7.30
N MET A 134 -14.21 -5.04 -7.43
CA MET A 134 -13.00 -4.53 -6.77
C MET A 134 -13.15 -4.41 -5.25
N HIS A 135 -14.32 -4.00 -4.76
CA HIS A 135 -14.65 -4.03 -3.32
C HIS A 135 -14.56 -5.44 -2.76
N THR A 136 -15.13 -6.42 -3.48
CA THR A 136 -15.06 -7.83 -3.08
C THR A 136 -13.61 -8.33 -2.99
N ILE A 137 -12.74 -7.85 -3.89
CA ILE A 137 -11.31 -8.15 -3.87
C ILE A 137 -10.59 -7.46 -2.70
N ALA A 138 -10.95 -6.22 -2.38
CA ALA A 138 -10.35 -5.44 -1.29
C ALA A 138 -10.53 -6.09 0.09
N ASP A 139 -11.58 -6.90 0.27
CA ASP A 139 -11.86 -7.60 1.53
C ASP A 139 -10.89 -8.77 1.83
N ILE A 140 -10.03 -9.15 0.88
CA ILE A 140 -9.05 -10.23 1.09
C ILE A 140 -7.98 -9.75 2.07
N LYS A 141 -7.70 -10.58 3.08
CA LYS A 141 -6.71 -10.32 4.13
C LYS A 141 -5.93 -11.58 4.46
N GLY A 142 -4.80 -11.40 5.12
CA GLY A 142 -4.02 -12.47 5.72
C GLY A 142 -3.23 -13.31 4.71
N ASP A 143 -2.95 -14.57 5.08
CA ASP A 143 -2.06 -15.48 4.37
C ASP A 143 -2.39 -15.70 2.89
N ALA A 144 -3.67 -15.56 2.51
CA ALA A 144 -4.11 -15.67 1.12
C ALA A 144 -3.39 -14.68 0.20
N LEU A 145 -3.03 -13.50 0.72
CA LEU A 145 -2.34 -12.46 -0.04
C LEU A 145 -0.91 -12.83 -0.43
N ARG A 146 -0.36 -13.90 0.12
CA ARG A 146 1.03 -14.32 -0.13
C ARG A 146 1.34 -14.61 -1.59
N ALA A 147 0.37 -15.14 -2.32
CA ALA A 147 0.53 -15.50 -3.73
C ALA A 147 0.55 -14.29 -4.68
N PHE A 148 0.05 -13.14 -4.21
CA PHE A 148 -0.13 -11.97 -5.05
C PHE A 148 1.10 -11.06 -5.08
N PRO A 149 1.31 -10.34 -6.19
CA PRO A 149 2.35 -9.33 -6.32
C PRO A 149 2.08 -8.12 -5.41
N ASP A 150 3.06 -7.22 -5.30
CA ASP A 150 2.96 -6.05 -4.43
C ASP A 150 2.03 -4.99 -5.02
N VAL A 151 2.17 -4.72 -6.32
CA VAL A 151 1.32 -3.80 -7.07
C VAL A 151 0.89 -4.46 -8.38
N ALA A 152 -0.41 -4.59 -8.60
CA ALA A 152 -0.97 -5.05 -9.88
C ALA A 152 -1.94 -4.03 -10.47
N PHE A 153 -1.88 -3.83 -11.78
CA PHE A 153 -2.89 -3.04 -12.49
C PHE A 153 -3.93 -3.95 -13.13
N VAL A 154 -5.18 -3.52 -13.09
CA VAL A 154 -6.32 -4.19 -13.71
C VAL A 154 -6.90 -3.27 -14.75
N HIS A 155 -6.93 -3.74 -16.00
CA HIS A 155 -7.58 -3.09 -17.12
C HIS A 155 -8.91 -3.78 -17.40
N ILE A 156 -10.00 -3.04 -17.25
CA ILE A 156 -11.34 -3.51 -17.61
C ILE A 156 -11.64 -3.01 -19.03
N LYS A 157 -11.56 -3.93 -19.99
CA LYS A 157 -11.67 -3.65 -21.42
C LYS A 157 -13.12 -3.70 -21.88
N THR A 158 -13.72 -2.52 -22.01
CA THR A 158 -15.09 -2.29 -22.45
C THR A 158 -15.22 -2.31 -23.98
N THR A 159 -16.38 -1.89 -24.51
CA THR A 159 -16.63 -1.82 -25.95
C THR A 159 -15.87 -0.69 -26.65
N SER A 160 -15.35 0.30 -25.92
CA SER A 160 -14.55 1.41 -26.45
C SER A 160 -13.39 1.74 -25.52
N PRO A 161 -12.16 1.99 -26.03
CA PRO A 161 -11.01 2.36 -25.19
C PRO A 161 -11.23 3.57 -24.28
N GLU A 162 -12.10 4.49 -24.69
CA GLU A 162 -12.45 5.70 -23.91
C GLU A 162 -13.20 5.37 -22.62
N THR A 163 -13.97 4.28 -22.61
CA THR A 163 -14.76 3.81 -21.47
C THR A 163 -14.06 2.71 -20.67
N ASP A 164 -12.82 2.37 -21.04
CA ASP A 164 -12.02 1.40 -20.30
C ASP A 164 -11.60 1.94 -18.93
N LEU A 165 -11.62 1.05 -17.95
CA LEU A 165 -11.36 1.39 -16.56
C LEU A 165 -10.04 0.79 -16.11
N ALA A 166 -9.36 1.54 -15.24
CA ALA A 166 -8.11 1.12 -14.61
C ALA A 166 -8.30 1.05 -13.10
N TYR A 167 -7.75 0.00 -12.50
CA TYR A 167 -7.65 -0.15 -11.04
C TYR A 167 -6.26 -0.59 -10.65
N THR A 168 -5.86 -0.23 -9.44
CA THR A 168 -4.61 -0.67 -8.82
C THR A 168 -4.91 -1.50 -7.59
N LEU A 169 -4.30 -2.69 -7.53
CA LEU A 169 -4.32 -3.57 -6.38
C LEU A 169 -2.96 -3.45 -5.67
N ILE A 170 -2.97 -2.95 -4.44
CA ILE A 170 -1.77 -2.72 -3.63
C ILE A 170 -1.81 -3.68 -2.43
N ARG A 171 -0.88 -4.61 -2.39
CA ARG A 171 -0.72 -5.51 -1.25
C ARG A 171 0.06 -4.81 -0.13
N ASN A 172 -0.64 -4.53 0.97
CA ASN A 172 -0.04 -4.00 2.18
C ASN A 172 0.59 -5.13 2.97
N LYS A 173 1.92 -5.11 3.07
CA LYS A 173 2.71 -6.12 3.75
C LYS A 173 2.87 -5.76 5.22
N ALA A 174 2.38 -6.61 6.12
CA ALA A 174 2.58 -6.45 7.55
C ALA A 174 3.91 -7.09 8.01
N TYR A 175 4.52 -6.43 8.99
CA TYR A 175 5.79 -6.82 9.60
C TYR A 175 5.67 -6.74 11.12
N LEU A 176 6.32 -7.68 11.82
CA LEU A 176 6.37 -7.74 13.28
C LEU A 176 7.21 -6.61 13.90
N SER A 177 8.14 -6.04 13.13
CA SER A 177 8.97 -4.91 13.56
C SER A 177 9.38 -4.06 12.37
N VAL A 178 9.42 -2.74 12.59
CA VAL A 178 9.76 -1.73 11.57
C VAL A 178 11.28 -1.48 11.47
N THR A 179 12.10 -2.20 12.25
CA THR A 179 13.55 -1.91 12.32
C THR A 179 14.40 -2.69 11.32
N SER A 180 15.14 -1.97 10.47
CA SER A 180 15.79 -2.52 9.26
C SER A 180 17.31 -2.33 9.23
N LEU A 181 18.03 -2.12 10.35
CA LEU A 181 19.49 -1.88 10.24
C LEU A 181 20.29 -3.00 9.57
N LEU A 182 19.88 -4.26 9.71
CA LEU A 182 20.68 -5.43 9.30
C LEU A 182 19.84 -6.59 8.75
N VAL A 183 18.53 -6.38 8.58
CA VAL A 183 17.61 -7.44 8.18
C VAL A 183 17.06 -7.11 6.80
N ASP A 184 17.33 -8.00 5.86
CA ASP A 184 16.83 -7.95 4.49
C ASP A 184 15.30 -8.15 4.48
N GLU A 185 14.56 -7.55 3.53
CA GLU A 185 13.12 -7.79 3.35
C GLU A 185 12.80 -9.28 3.16
N SER A 186 13.78 -10.04 2.68
CA SER A 186 13.72 -11.49 2.51
C SER A 186 13.70 -12.27 3.83
N ASN A 187 13.95 -11.63 4.97
CA ASN A 187 13.96 -12.31 6.27
C ASN A 187 12.53 -12.62 6.71
N ARG A 188 12.12 -13.85 6.42
CA ARG A 188 10.78 -14.39 6.67
C ARG A 188 10.36 -14.30 8.13
N ASP A 189 11.31 -14.26 9.06
CA ASP A 189 11.07 -14.24 10.49
C ASP A 189 10.45 -12.92 11.00
N GLN A 190 10.39 -11.88 10.17
CA GLN A 190 9.74 -10.60 10.49
C GLN A 190 8.39 -10.40 9.79
N ARG A 191 7.96 -11.30 8.91
CA ARG A 191 6.69 -11.14 8.19
C ARG A 191 5.51 -11.58 9.03
N ASP A 192 4.50 -10.73 9.09
CA ASP A 192 3.22 -11.02 9.73
C ASP A 192 2.14 -11.22 8.67
N TYR A 193 2.19 -12.36 7.99
CA TYR A 193 1.28 -12.65 6.88
C TYR A 193 -0.19 -12.62 7.29
N ALA A 194 -0.52 -12.89 8.56
CA ALA A 194 -1.90 -12.87 9.05
C ALA A 194 -2.53 -11.47 9.02
N HIS A 195 -1.70 -10.42 9.04
CA HIS A 195 -2.12 -9.02 9.02
C HIS A 195 -1.86 -8.32 7.68
N ASP A 196 -1.43 -9.05 6.64
CA ASP A 196 -1.41 -8.49 5.27
C ASP A 196 -2.84 -8.06 4.87
N THR A 197 -2.95 -6.91 4.21
CA THR A 197 -4.23 -6.41 3.65
C THR A 197 -4.07 -6.02 2.18
N LEU A 198 -5.18 -5.82 1.49
CA LEU A 198 -5.20 -5.37 0.11
C LEU A 198 -5.92 -4.04 0.00
N THR A 199 -5.24 -3.02 -0.51
CA THR A 199 -5.85 -1.74 -0.86
C THR A 199 -6.17 -1.77 -2.35
N VAL A 200 -7.38 -1.33 -2.70
CA VAL A 200 -7.81 -1.23 -4.09
C VAL A 200 -8.15 0.20 -4.41
N VAL A 201 -7.51 0.74 -5.44
CA VAL A 201 -7.67 2.13 -5.87
C VAL A 201 -8.24 2.15 -7.27
N ARG A 202 -9.24 3.02 -7.51
CA ARG A 202 -9.65 3.37 -8.86
C ARG A 202 -8.59 4.28 -9.48
N GLY A 203 -8.08 3.89 -10.64
CA GLY A 203 -6.97 4.55 -11.32
C GLY A 203 -5.63 3.82 -11.15
N LEU A 204 -4.57 4.49 -11.56
CA LEU A 204 -3.21 3.95 -11.62
C LEU A 204 -2.33 4.58 -10.54
N GLU A 205 -1.92 3.76 -9.56
CA GLU A 205 -1.11 4.20 -8.43
C GLU A 205 0.22 3.46 -8.34
N GLY A 206 1.29 4.23 -8.14
CA GLY A 206 2.65 3.72 -8.02
C GLY A 206 3.40 3.60 -9.36
N SER A 207 4.73 3.68 -9.29
CA SER A 207 5.60 3.75 -10.48
C SER A 207 6.13 2.39 -10.95
N TYR A 208 5.93 1.32 -10.16
CA TYR A 208 6.55 0.01 -10.40
C TYR A 208 5.49 -1.11 -10.41
N PRO A 209 4.61 -1.17 -11.41
CA PRO A 209 3.65 -2.25 -11.48
C PRO A 209 4.38 -3.59 -11.63
N ASN A 210 4.03 -4.55 -10.77
CA ASN A 210 4.61 -5.88 -10.82
C ASN A 210 3.86 -6.80 -11.78
N PHE A 211 2.57 -6.56 -12.03
CA PHE A 211 1.78 -7.41 -12.90
C PHE A 211 0.55 -6.70 -13.47
N PHE A 212 0.08 -7.16 -14.64
CA PHE A 212 -1.11 -6.67 -15.30
C PHE A 212 -2.17 -7.76 -15.44
N PHE A 213 -3.41 -7.39 -15.19
CA PHE A 213 -4.60 -8.17 -15.49
C PHE A 213 -5.46 -7.44 -16.51
N VAL A 214 -6.02 -8.17 -17.46
CA VAL A 214 -7.01 -7.65 -18.41
C VAL A 214 -8.27 -8.48 -18.27
N VAL A 215 -9.40 -7.80 -18.08
CA VAL A 215 -10.69 -8.41 -17.76
C VAL A 215 -11.77 -7.77 -18.64
N LYS A 216 -12.68 -8.57 -19.17
CA LYS A 216 -13.85 -8.06 -19.88
C LYS A 216 -15.01 -7.83 -18.91
N PRO A 217 -15.91 -6.86 -19.18
CA PRO A 217 -17.06 -6.58 -18.32
C PRO A 217 -17.87 -7.83 -17.96
N GLU A 218 -18.12 -8.72 -18.92
CA GLU A 218 -18.88 -9.96 -18.72
C GLU A 218 -18.19 -10.99 -17.81
N GLU A 219 -16.89 -10.84 -17.54
CA GLU A 219 -16.09 -11.75 -16.70
C GLU A 219 -15.82 -11.18 -15.30
N LEU A 220 -16.29 -9.97 -14.97
CA LEU A 220 -15.95 -9.29 -13.71
C LEU A 220 -16.35 -10.06 -12.46
N GLU A 221 -17.53 -10.67 -12.46
CA GLU A 221 -18.00 -11.47 -11.33
C GLU A 221 -17.13 -12.73 -11.15
N ASP A 222 -16.81 -13.43 -12.24
CA ASP A 222 -15.94 -14.61 -12.22
C ASP A 222 -14.49 -14.25 -11.85
N PHE A 223 -14.01 -13.08 -12.30
CA PHE A 223 -12.70 -12.55 -11.93
C PHE A 223 -12.60 -12.34 -10.42
N ALA A 224 -13.54 -11.61 -9.80
CA ALA A 224 -13.55 -11.37 -8.36
C ALA A 224 -13.73 -12.67 -7.57
N TYR A 225 -14.62 -13.56 -8.03
CA TYR A 225 -14.82 -14.87 -7.42
C TYR A 225 -13.54 -15.71 -7.43
N ARG A 226 -12.85 -15.81 -8.58
CA ARG A 226 -11.60 -16.58 -8.66
C ARG A 226 -10.49 -15.93 -7.86
N TYR A 227 -10.35 -14.60 -7.92
CA TYR A 227 -9.31 -13.87 -7.21
C TYR A 227 -9.41 -14.09 -5.69
N THR A 228 -10.62 -13.98 -5.11
CA THR A 228 -10.86 -14.23 -3.67
C THR A 228 -10.66 -15.67 -3.23
N ASN A 229 -10.78 -16.63 -4.15
CA ASN A 229 -10.62 -18.06 -3.89
C ASN A 229 -9.21 -18.60 -4.12
N ILE A 230 -8.23 -17.76 -4.47
CA ILE A 230 -6.82 -18.16 -4.54
C ILE A 230 -6.31 -18.46 -3.13
N LYS A 231 -5.87 -19.69 -2.89
CA LYS A 231 -5.28 -20.12 -1.60
C LYS A 231 -3.84 -20.61 -1.76
N THR A 232 -3.50 -21.08 -2.95
CA THR A 232 -2.17 -21.64 -3.26
C THR A 232 -1.55 -20.94 -4.45
N ARG A 233 -0.24 -21.16 -4.63
CA ARG A 233 0.47 -20.69 -5.83
C ARG A 233 -0.11 -21.28 -7.10
N ASP A 234 -0.53 -22.55 -7.09
CA ASP A 234 -1.10 -23.21 -8.26
C ASP A 234 -2.48 -22.61 -8.62
N ASP A 235 -3.26 -22.15 -7.64
CA ASP A 235 -4.49 -21.39 -7.89
C ASP A 235 -4.18 -20.07 -8.57
N TYR A 236 -3.16 -19.37 -8.08
CA TYR A 236 -2.71 -18.10 -8.64
C TYR A 236 -2.20 -18.28 -10.08
N GLU A 237 -1.40 -19.31 -10.37
CA GLU A 237 -0.90 -19.57 -11.72
C GLU A 237 -2.03 -19.90 -12.70
N ARG A 238 -3.07 -20.64 -12.26
CA ARG A 238 -4.27 -20.89 -13.06
C ARG A 238 -5.07 -19.61 -13.31
N PHE A 239 -5.19 -18.74 -12.30
CA PHE A 239 -5.85 -17.45 -12.44
C PHE A 239 -5.12 -16.53 -13.42
N VAL A 240 -3.79 -16.45 -13.30
CA VAL A 240 -2.92 -15.72 -14.24
C VAL A 240 -3.06 -16.28 -15.66
N GLY A 241 -3.25 -17.58 -15.83
CA GLY A 241 -3.49 -18.19 -17.14
C GLY A 241 -4.75 -17.71 -17.86
N ILE A 242 -5.72 -17.13 -17.14
CA ILE A 242 -6.98 -16.64 -17.69
C ILE A 242 -6.90 -15.12 -17.92
N TYR A 243 -6.48 -14.36 -16.90
CA TYR A 243 -6.56 -12.89 -16.92
C TYR A 243 -5.21 -12.18 -16.98
N GLY A 244 -4.11 -12.89 -16.75
CA GLY A 244 -2.79 -12.31 -16.56
C GLY A 244 -2.05 -12.03 -17.87
N ILE A 245 -1.39 -10.89 -17.94
CA ILE A 245 -0.55 -10.52 -19.10
C ILE A 245 0.92 -10.76 -18.75
N ARG A 246 1.45 -11.92 -19.14
CA ARG A 246 2.88 -12.21 -19.00
C ARG A 246 3.70 -11.41 -20.01
N ARG A 247 5.00 -11.23 -19.79
CA ARG A 247 5.88 -10.56 -20.77
C ARG A 247 5.94 -11.29 -22.12
N THR A 248 5.60 -12.58 -22.14
CA THR A 248 5.53 -13.41 -23.34
C THR A 248 4.19 -13.32 -24.07
N ASN A 249 3.20 -12.60 -23.52
CA ASN A 249 1.92 -12.38 -24.19
C ASN A 249 2.13 -11.42 -25.37
N GLU A 250 1.54 -11.73 -26.52
CA GLU A 250 1.68 -10.92 -27.75
C GLU A 250 1.14 -9.49 -27.56
N SER A 251 0.12 -9.31 -26.73
CA SER A 251 -0.48 -8.01 -26.38
C SER A 251 0.19 -7.32 -25.18
N PHE A 252 1.34 -7.80 -24.70
CA PHE A 252 2.01 -7.22 -23.53
C PHE A 252 2.31 -5.74 -23.71
N TRP A 253 2.94 -5.36 -24.83
CA TRP A 253 3.29 -3.96 -25.09
C TRP A 253 2.06 -3.09 -25.34
N GLU A 254 1.05 -3.60 -26.07
CA GLU A 254 -0.23 -2.92 -26.27
C GLU A 254 -0.90 -2.58 -24.93
N THR A 255 -0.87 -3.52 -23.97
CA THR A 255 -1.46 -3.32 -22.65
C THR A 255 -0.64 -2.33 -21.80
N ALA A 256 0.69 -2.44 -21.84
CA ALA A 256 1.58 -1.54 -21.13
C ALA A 256 1.44 -0.09 -21.63
N ASP A 257 1.39 0.09 -22.95
CA ASP A 257 1.20 1.39 -23.59
C ASP A 257 -0.19 1.96 -23.25
N TRP A 258 -1.24 1.12 -23.23
CA TRP A 258 -2.56 1.56 -22.80
C TRP A 258 -2.57 2.11 -21.37
N PHE A 259 -1.92 1.42 -20.41
CA PHE A 259 -1.80 1.94 -19.04
C PHE A 259 -1.02 3.25 -19.00
N GLN A 260 0.07 3.36 -19.75
CA GLN A 260 0.89 4.56 -19.82
C GLN A 260 0.10 5.75 -20.37
N ASP A 261 -0.66 5.55 -21.45
CA ASP A 261 -1.51 6.56 -22.06
C ASP A 261 -2.66 6.96 -21.12
N LYS A 262 -3.29 5.98 -20.45
CA LYS A 262 -4.35 6.24 -19.48
C LYS A 262 -3.86 7.06 -18.30
N TYR A 263 -2.64 6.79 -17.81
CA TYR A 263 -2.04 7.56 -16.73
C TYR A 263 -1.71 8.99 -17.16
N ALA A 264 -1.20 9.17 -18.38
CA ALA A 264 -0.96 10.49 -18.96
C ALA A 264 -2.24 11.31 -19.15
N GLU A 265 -3.35 10.65 -19.51
CA GLU A 265 -4.68 11.27 -19.60
C GLU A 265 -5.20 11.72 -18.24
N GLN A 266 -5.15 10.84 -17.23
CA GLN A 266 -5.73 11.07 -15.91
C GLN A 266 -4.90 12.06 -15.08
N GLU A 267 -3.57 11.94 -15.12
CA GLU A 267 -2.65 12.69 -14.27
C GLU A 267 -1.52 13.34 -15.10
N PRO A 268 -1.82 14.32 -15.98
CA PRO A 268 -0.85 14.86 -16.96
C PRO A 268 0.37 15.54 -16.34
N VAL A 269 0.30 15.96 -15.07
CA VAL A 269 1.42 16.60 -14.36
C VAL A 269 2.29 15.56 -13.63
N GLN A 270 1.68 14.49 -13.12
CA GLN A 270 2.37 13.47 -12.32
C GLN A 270 2.79 12.26 -13.14
N SER A 271 2.22 12.09 -14.34
CA SER A 271 2.48 10.96 -15.22
C SER A 271 3.95 10.90 -15.65
N GLY A 272 4.70 10.12 -14.88
CA GLY A 272 5.99 9.58 -15.28
C GLY A 272 5.84 8.31 -16.11
N LEU A 273 6.95 7.66 -16.40
CA LEU A 273 6.96 6.34 -17.02
C LEU A 273 6.84 5.25 -15.96
N PHE A 274 6.04 4.21 -16.22
CA PHE A 274 6.05 3.02 -15.40
C PHE A 274 7.36 2.22 -15.59
N ASP A 275 8.03 1.89 -14.49
CA ASP A 275 9.23 1.07 -14.50
C ASP A 275 8.87 -0.42 -14.40
N LEU A 276 8.98 -1.11 -15.53
CA LEU A 276 8.72 -2.54 -15.68
C LEU A 276 9.92 -3.43 -15.27
N ASN A 277 10.99 -2.90 -14.68
CA ASN A 277 12.12 -3.69 -14.17
C ASN A 277 11.68 -4.67 -13.08
N ARG A 278 10.63 -4.35 -12.33
CA ARG A 278 10.05 -5.19 -11.27
C ARG A 278 8.85 -6.03 -11.73
N TYR A 279 8.57 -6.04 -13.03
CA TYR A 279 7.47 -6.80 -13.59
C TYR A 279 7.74 -8.31 -13.51
N GLU A 280 6.89 -9.01 -12.78
CA GLU A 280 6.98 -10.44 -12.51
C GLU A 280 6.54 -11.24 -13.74
N ASN A 281 7.25 -12.33 -13.99
CA ASN A 281 6.98 -13.24 -15.11
C ASN A 281 6.65 -14.64 -14.55
N ARG A 282 5.69 -14.67 -13.61
CA ARG A 282 5.33 -15.87 -12.84
C ARG A 282 4.07 -16.55 -13.38
#